data_AF-A0A0K8QED3-F1
#
_entry.id   AF-A0A0K8QED3-F1
#
_cell.length_a   1.000
_cell.length_b   1.000
_cell.length_c   1.000
_cell.angle_alpha   90.00
_cell.angle_beta   90.00
_cell.angle_gamma   90.00
#
_symmetry.space_group_name_H-M   'P 1'
#
loop_
_entity.id
_entity.type
_entity.pdbx_description
1 polymer ?
#
loop_
_entity_poly.entity_id
_entity_poly.type
_entity_poly.pdbx_seq_one_letter_code
_entity_poly.pdbx_strand_id
1 'polypeptide(L)'
;MRFLAAHMDVQAPAGVELVQVESALELRDAALEAAVGSDVVIMAAAVADFRPAEVSDTKIKKVNGNDAPVVRLVQNPDILHELVVRRDAAASTQLIIGFAAETGDEDGDVLEHATAKLKRKGCDLLVVNQVGVGRVFGQDQNSVIILSGHGAAPQSAAGSKSDVAAAVIDRISTELSRVRPAT
;
A
#
# COMPACT_ATOMS: atom_id res chain seq x y z
N MET A 1 6.01 12.51 12.37
CA MET A 1 5.43 11.55 11.40
C MET A 1 6.03 11.84 10.04
N ARG A 2 6.57 10.82 9.37
CA ARG A 2 7.05 10.93 7.98
C ARG A 2 5.92 10.58 7.02
N PHE A 3 5.80 11.34 5.94
CA PHE A 3 4.82 11.12 4.90
C PHE A 3 5.55 10.97 3.57
N LEU A 4 5.62 9.73 3.07
CA LEU A 4 6.30 9.40 1.82
C LEU A 4 5.28 9.54 0.70
N ALA A 5 5.59 10.40 -0.26
CA ALA A 5 4.66 10.81 -1.29
C ALA A 5 5.32 10.69 -2.66
N ALA A 6 4.64 9.98 -3.56
CA ALA A 6 4.93 10.01 -4.98
C ALA A 6 4.03 11.03 -5.67
N HIS A 7 3.47 10.68 -6.83
CA HIS A 7 2.48 11.52 -7.48
C HIS A 7 1.25 11.73 -6.58
N MET A 8 0.90 13.00 -6.34
CA MET A 8 -0.27 13.44 -5.59
C MET A 8 -0.96 14.59 -6.31
N ASP A 9 -2.29 14.51 -6.38
CA ASP A 9 -3.14 15.60 -6.91
C ASP A 9 -3.66 16.54 -5.80
N VAL A 10 -3.23 16.31 -4.56
CA VAL A 10 -3.65 17.07 -3.37
C VAL A 10 -2.43 17.47 -2.55
N GLN A 11 -2.57 18.50 -1.71
CA GLN A 11 -1.49 18.92 -0.82
C GLN A 11 -1.22 17.87 0.26
N ALA A 12 0.05 17.75 0.65
CA ALA A 12 0.44 16.95 1.80
C ALA A 12 -0.24 17.48 3.09
N PRO A 13 -0.57 16.60 4.05
CA PRO A 13 -1.14 17.02 5.32
C PRO A 13 -0.22 17.98 6.08
N ALA A 14 -0.78 18.91 6.85
CA ALA A 14 0.00 19.81 7.68
C ALA A 14 0.73 19.06 8.81
N GLY A 15 1.92 19.54 9.20
CA GLY A 15 2.68 19.01 10.34
C GLY A 15 3.42 17.69 10.08
N VAL A 16 3.53 17.24 8.83
CA VAL A 16 4.28 16.04 8.45
C VAL A 16 5.67 16.40 7.93
N GLU A 17 6.62 15.50 8.13
CA GLU A 17 7.89 15.51 7.41
C GLU A 17 7.65 14.85 6.03
N LEU A 18 7.55 15.67 4.99
CA LEU A 18 7.28 15.21 3.63
C LEU A 18 8.56 14.69 2.97
N VAL A 19 8.52 13.44 2.50
CA VAL A 19 9.58 12.82 1.69
C VAL A 19 9.02 12.54 0.31
N GLN A 20 9.52 13.25 -0.71
CA GLN A 20 9.10 13.06 -2.10
C GLN A 20 9.91 11.92 -2.74
N VAL A 21 9.24 11.05 -3.48
CA VAL A 21 9.84 9.94 -4.24
C VAL A 21 9.18 9.84 -5.61
N GLU A 22 9.88 9.40 -6.64
CA GLU A 22 9.32 9.29 -7.98
C GLU A 22 9.12 7.84 -8.42
N SER A 23 10.06 6.96 -8.03
CA SER A 23 10.08 5.57 -8.46
C SER A 23 9.73 4.58 -7.34
N ALA A 24 9.33 3.36 -7.70
CA ALA A 24 9.13 2.28 -6.73
C ALA A 24 10.42 1.92 -5.97
N LEU A 25 11.59 2.12 -6.59
CA LEU A 25 12.88 1.89 -5.94
C LEU A 25 13.20 2.98 -4.91
N GLU A 26 12.94 4.25 -5.24
CA GLU A 26 13.07 5.35 -4.28
C GLU A 26 12.08 5.21 -3.12
N LEU A 27 10.81 4.87 -3.43
CA LEU A 27 9.81 4.61 -2.39
C LEU A 27 10.26 3.46 -1.49
N ARG A 28 10.84 2.40 -2.06
CA ARG A 28 11.40 1.30 -1.28
C ARG A 28 12.46 1.81 -0.32
N ASP A 29 13.49 2.48 -0.82
CA ASP A 29 14.63 2.87 0.00
C ASP A 29 14.18 3.85 1.11
N ALA A 30 13.33 4.83 0.77
CA ALA A 30 12.75 5.77 1.72
C ALA A 30 11.85 5.07 2.76
N ALA A 31 11.03 4.10 2.35
CA ALA A 31 10.13 3.39 3.26
C ALA A 31 10.92 2.54 4.26
N LEU A 32 11.97 1.86 3.80
CA LEU A 32 12.82 1.05 4.65
C LEU A 32 13.61 1.89 5.65
N GLU A 33 14.09 3.06 5.24
CA GLU A 33 14.72 4.02 6.15
C GLU A 33 13.71 4.57 7.17
N ALA A 34 12.55 5.04 6.71
CA ALA A 34 11.53 5.63 7.56
C ALA A 34 10.92 4.62 8.55
N ALA A 35 10.90 3.34 8.20
CA ALA A 35 10.41 2.27 9.07
C ALA A 35 11.30 2.07 10.32
N VAL A 36 12.57 2.45 10.28
CA VAL A 36 13.46 2.34 11.45
C VAL A 36 12.95 3.26 12.56
N GLY A 37 12.58 2.66 13.70
CA GLY A 37 12.06 3.38 14.87
C GLY A 37 10.61 3.83 14.75
N SER A 38 9.89 3.48 13.68
CA SER A 38 8.45 3.76 13.55
C SER A 38 7.61 2.73 14.31
N ASP A 39 6.52 3.17 14.93
CA ASP A 39 5.59 2.29 15.63
C ASP A 39 4.58 1.65 14.67
N VAL A 40 4.23 2.38 13.62
CA VAL A 40 3.28 1.98 12.60
C VAL A 40 3.79 2.41 11.22
N VAL A 41 3.71 1.53 10.24
CA VAL A 41 3.94 1.81 8.82
C VAL A 41 2.65 1.55 8.05
N ILE A 42 2.18 2.55 7.30
CA ILE A 42 0.96 2.45 6.50
C ILE A 42 1.32 2.54 5.01
N MET A 43 1.34 1.39 4.33
CA MET A 43 1.65 1.27 2.90
C MET A 43 0.38 1.48 2.06
N ALA A 44 -0.06 2.74 1.96
CA ALA A 44 -1.23 3.14 1.16
C ALA A 44 -0.90 3.53 -0.30
N ALA A 45 0.38 3.65 -0.65
CA ALA A 45 0.80 4.02 -2.00
C ALA A 45 0.46 2.92 -3.02
N ALA A 46 -0.07 3.33 -4.18
CA ALA A 46 -0.28 2.44 -5.31
C ALA A 46 1.04 2.21 -6.06
N VAL A 47 1.85 1.28 -5.53
CA VAL A 47 3.17 0.97 -6.10
C VAL A 47 3.00 0.18 -7.40
N ALA A 48 3.67 0.60 -8.47
CA ALA A 48 3.68 -0.14 -9.72
C ALA A 48 4.36 -1.50 -9.55
N ASP A 49 3.74 -2.58 -10.03
CA ASP A 49 4.31 -3.94 -9.95
C ASP A 49 5.53 -4.14 -10.86
N PHE A 50 5.64 -3.33 -11.92
CA PHE A 50 6.71 -3.42 -12.91
C PHE A 50 7.32 -2.04 -13.19
N ARG A 51 8.57 -2.04 -13.66
CA ARG A 51 9.28 -0.86 -14.20
C ARG A 51 9.98 -1.21 -15.51
N PRO A 52 10.32 -0.23 -16.36
CA PRO A 52 11.21 -0.46 -17.49
C PRO A 52 12.52 -1.12 -17.05
N ALA A 53 12.98 -2.12 -17.81
CA ALA A 53 14.25 -2.79 -17.59
C ALA A 53 15.43 -1.82 -17.78
N GLU A 54 15.28 -0.90 -18.71
CA GLU A 54 16.25 0.13 -19.08
C GLU A 54 15.54 1.47 -19.16
N VAL A 55 16.13 2.50 -18.56
CA VAL A 55 15.64 3.88 -18.60
C VAL A 55 16.60 4.68 -19.50
N SER A 56 16.08 5.38 -20.49
CA SER A 56 16.87 6.23 -21.37
C SER A 56 17.10 7.60 -20.74
N ASP A 57 18.34 8.08 -20.71
CA ASP A 57 18.70 9.42 -20.24
C ASP A 57 18.15 10.55 -21.13
N THR A 58 17.69 10.20 -22.34
CA THR A 58 17.12 11.15 -23.28
C THR A 58 15.78 10.68 -23.83
N LYS A 59 14.96 11.63 -24.25
CA LYS A 59 13.69 11.37 -24.93
C LYS A 59 13.92 10.49 -26.15
N ILE A 60 13.32 9.29 -26.15
CA ILE A 60 13.35 8.38 -27.29
C ILE A 60 12.65 9.08 -28.47
N LYS A 61 13.41 9.36 -29.54
CA LYS A 61 12.90 10.09 -30.71
C LYS A 61 12.10 9.14 -31.60
N LYS A 62 11.03 9.65 -32.19
CA LYS A 62 10.36 8.96 -33.29
C LYS A 62 11.31 8.96 -34.50
N VAL A 63 11.56 7.78 -35.06
CA VAL A 63 12.32 7.62 -36.30
C VAL A 63 11.34 7.15 -37.37
N ASN A 64 11.17 7.94 -38.43
CA ASN A 64 10.26 7.60 -39.52
C ASN A 64 10.70 6.27 -40.16
N GLY A 65 9.77 5.31 -40.26
CA GLY A 65 10.00 4.02 -40.89
C GLY A 65 10.42 2.88 -39.96
N ASN A 66 10.58 3.13 -38.64
CA ASN A 66 10.76 2.07 -37.65
C ASN A 66 9.49 1.84 -36.83
N ASP A 67 9.28 0.60 -36.41
CA ASP A 67 8.25 0.25 -35.42
C ASP A 67 8.52 0.94 -34.08
N ALA A 68 7.46 1.05 -33.26
CA ALA A 68 7.59 1.55 -31.91
C ALA A 68 8.58 0.69 -31.10
N PRO A 69 9.44 1.31 -30.26
CA PRO A 69 10.39 0.56 -29.46
C PRO A 69 9.66 -0.35 -28.47
N VAL A 70 10.17 -1.57 -28.31
CA VAL A 70 9.67 -2.50 -27.29
C VAL A 70 10.15 -2.05 -25.92
N VAL A 71 9.23 -1.77 -25.00
CA VAL A 71 9.54 -1.50 -23.59
C VAL A 71 9.56 -2.82 -22.85
N ARG A 72 10.77 -3.30 -22.52
CA ARG A 72 10.93 -4.48 -21.66
C ARG A 72 10.67 -4.08 -20.21
N LEU A 73 9.84 -4.86 -19.52
CA LEU A 73 9.50 -4.64 -18.11
C LEU A 73 10.20 -5.65 -17.21
N VAL A 74 10.57 -5.22 -16.00
CA VAL A 74 11.04 -6.05 -14.90
C VAL A 74 10.20 -5.78 -13.66
N GLN A 75 10.06 -6.78 -12.79
CA GLN A 75 9.30 -6.64 -11.55
C GLN A 75 9.96 -5.65 -10.58
N ASN A 76 9.13 -4.86 -9.92
CA ASN A 76 9.53 -4.07 -8.76
C ASN A 76 9.61 -4.93 -7.50
N PRO A 77 10.41 -4.50 -6.52
CA PRO A 77 10.47 -5.16 -5.22
C PRO A 77 9.13 -5.03 -4.49
N ASP A 78 8.79 -6.07 -3.72
CA ASP A 78 7.61 -6.08 -2.86
C ASP A 78 7.91 -5.34 -1.54
N ILE A 79 7.73 -4.02 -1.57
CA ILE A 79 8.10 -3.13 -0.44
C ILE A 79 7.37 -3.54 0.86
N LEU A 80 6.07 -3.86 0.76
CA LEU A 80 5.27 -4.28 1.90
C LEU A 80 5.82 -5.55 2.54
N HIS A 81 6.14 -6.56 1.70
CA HIS A 81 6.69 -7.81 2.20
C HIS A 81 8.11 -7.64 2.75
N GLU A 82 8.95 -6.81 2.12
CA GLU A 82 10.30 -6.54 2.62
C GLU A 82 10.28 -5.84 3.99
N LEU A 83 9.35 -4.91 4.21
CA LEU A 83 9.13 -4.29 5.52
C LEU A 83 8.78 -5.34 6.59
N VAL A 84 7.87 -6.27 6.28
CA VAL A 84 7.50 -7.38 7.17
C VAL A 84 8.71 -8.24 7.52
N VAL A 85 9.44 -8.71 6.51
CA VAL A 85 10.63 -9.55 6.71
C VAL A 85 11.67 -8.86 7.62
N ARG A 86 11.90 -7.55 7.44
CA ARG A 86 12.83 -6.80 8.28
C ARG A 86 12.32 -6.61 9.71
N ARG A 87 11.03 -6.32 9.88
CA ARG A 87 10.39 -6.19 11.21
C ARG A 87 10.48 -7.50 11.99
N ASP A 88 10.25 -8.63 11.33
CA ASP A 88 10.33 -9.97 11.92
C ASP A 88 11.78 -10.34 12.28
N ALA A 89 12.73 -10.07 11.38
CA ALA A 89 14.16 -10.30 11.65
C ALA A 89 14.69 -9.46 12.82
N ALA A 90 14.13 -8.28 13.05
CA ALA A 90 14.46 -7.41 14.17
C ALA A 90 13.67 -7.72 15.45
N ALA A 91 12.75 -8.69 15.43
CA ALA A 91 11.80 -8.98 16.52
C ALA A 91 11.06 -7.73 17.03
N SER A 92 10.70 -6.83 16.11
CA SER A 92 10.07 -5.54 16.43
C SER A 92 8.55 -5.68 16.57
N THR A 93 7.96 -4.91 17.50
CA THR A 93 6.50 -4.79 17.70
C THR A 93 5.85 -3.71 16.83
N GLN A 94 6.59 -3.18 15.83
CA GLN A 94 6.03 -2.29 14.82
C GLN A 94 4.80 -2.93 14.16
N LEU A 95 3.76 -2.16 13.86
CA LEU A 95 2.64 -2.59 13.02
C LEU A 95 2.85 -2.16 11.58
N ILE A 96 2.52 -3.03 10.64
CA ILE A 96 2.63 -2.83 9.19
C ILE A 96 1.25 -3.05 8.58
N ILE A 97 0.74 -1.99 7.95
CA ILE A 97 -0.60 -1.94 7.37
C ILE A 97 -0.46 -1.89 5.86
N GLY A 98 -1.03 -2.87 5.17
CA GLY A 98 -1.11 -2.89 3.72
C GLY A 98 -2.44 -2.35 3.20
N PHE A 99 -2.43 -1.81 1.98
CA PHE A 99 -3.64 -1.57 1.20
C PHE A 99 -3.67 -2.50 -0.01
N ALA A 100 -4.88 -2.93 -0.38
CA ALA A 100 -5.13 -3.71 -1.58
C ALA A 100 -6.39 -3.23 -2.27
N ALA A 101 -6.40 -3.32 -3.59
CA ALA A 101 -7.59 -3.28 -4.40
C ALA A 101 -7.84 -4.70 -4.90
N GLU A 102 -9.02 -5.25 -4.62
CA GLU A 102 -9.38 -6.61 -5.01
C GLU A 102 -10.70 -6.63 -5.78
N THR A 103 -10.76 -7.46 -6.80
CA THR A 103 -11.95 -7.88 -7.52
C THR A 103 -12.24 -9.35 -7.19
N GLY A 104 -13.50 -9.78 -7.22
CA GLY A 104 -13.79 -11.21 -7.33
C GLY A 104 -13.57 -11.68 -8.77
N ASP A 105 -13.28 -12.96 -8.95
CA ASP A 105 -13.14 -13.61 -10.25
C ASP A 105 -13.72 -15.04 -10.22
N GLU A 106 -13.41 -15.83 -11.25
CA GLU A 106 -13.89 -17.22 -11.37
C GLU A 106 -13.29 -18.15 -10.30
N ASP A 107 -12.14 -17.76 -9.71
CA ASP A 107 -11.35 -18.57 -8.79
C ASP A 107 -11.60 -18.23 -7.31
N GLY A 108 -12.36 -17.16 -7.02
CA GLY A 108 -12.72 -16.80 -5.65
C GLY A 108 -13.39 -15.43 -5.50
N ASP A 109 -13.96 -15.21 -4.31
CA ASP A 109 -14.50 -13.90 -3.96
C ASP A 109 -13.41 -12.93 -3.46
N VAL A 110 -13.79 -11.66 -3.30
CA VAL A 110 -12.87 -10.60 -2.83
C VAL A 110 -12.25 -10.94 -1.48
N LEU A 111 -13.00 -11.56 -0.56
CA LEU A 111 -12.53 -11.86 0.78
C LEU A 111 -11.52 -13.01 0.77
N GLU A 112 -11.75 -14.02 -0.07
CA GLU A 112 -10.83 -15.14 -0.28
C GLU A 112 -9.49 -14.65 -0.83
N HIS A 113 -9.51 -13.85 -1.90
CA HIS A 113 -8.31 -13.28 -2.52
C HIS A 113 -7.55 -12.34 -1.56
N ALA A 114 -8.28 -11.48 -0.86
CA ALA A 114 -7.69 -10.59 0.13
C ALA A 114 -7.07 -11.36 1.30
N THR A 115 -7.72 -12.43 1.77
CA THR A 115 -7.19 -13.27 2.85
C THR A 115 -5.91 -13.99 2.42
N ALA A 116 -5.88 -14.52 1.19
CA ALA A 116 -4.68 -15.11 0.62
C ALA A 116 -3.55 -14.08 0.48
N LYS A 117 -3.88 -12.85 0.03
CA LYS A 117 -2.92 -11.74 -0.09
C LYS A 117 -2.35 -11.33 1.27
N LEU A 118 -3.21 -11.18 2.29
CA LEU A 118 -2.79 -10.89 3.66
C LEU A 118 -1.78 -11.93 4.17
N LYS A 119 -2.10 -13.23 4.02
CA LYS A 119 -1.20 -14.32 4.42
C LYS A 119 0.14 -14.28 3.68
N ARG A 120 0.10 -14.04 2.37
CA ARG A 120 1.32 -13.97 1.54
C ARG A 120 2.20 -12.76 1.90
N LYS A 121 1.60 -11.61 2.16
CA LYS A 121 2.33 -10.37 2.48
C LYS A 121 2.87 -10.37 3.92
N GLY A 122 2.09 -10.91 4.87
CA GLY A 122 2.45 -10.98 6.28
C GLY A 122 2.27 -9.66 7.05
N CYS A 123 1.52 -8.70 6.50
CA CYS A 123 1.18 -7.47 7.21
C CYS A 123 0.15 -7.72 8.33
N ASP A 124 0.06 -6.83 9.31
CA ASP A 124 -0.79 -6.99 10.49
C ASP A 124 -2.25 -6.69 10.17
N LEU A 125 -2.47 -5.69 9.33
CA LEU A 125 -3.77 -5.41 8.75
C LEU A 125 -3.64 -5.26 7.23
N LEU A 126 -4.68 -5.67 6.51
CA LEU A 126 -4.86 -5.39 5.09
C LEU A 126 -6.18 -4.64 4.90
N VAL A 127 -6.09 -3.40 4.42
CA VAL A 127 -7.25 -2.58 4.04
C VAL A 127 -7.59 -2.86 2.59
N VAL A 128 -8.75 -3.45 2.36
CA VAL A 128 -9.16 -3.96 1.06
C VAL A 128 -10.25 -3.06 0.50
N ASN A 129 -9.93 -2.35 -0.58
CA ASN A 129 -10.91 -1.66 -1.40
C ASN A 129 -11.55 -2.69 -2.35
N GLN A 130 -12.87 -2.84 -2.28
CA GLN A 130 -13.60 -3.65 -3.27
C GLN A 130 -13.69 -2.86 -4.58
N VAL A 131 -12.84 -3.20 -5.55
CA VAL A 131 -12.86 -2.58 -6.88
C VAL A 131 -13.69 -3.43 -7.84
N GLY A 132 -14.34 -2.82 -8.83
CA GLY A 132 -15.22 -3.53 -9.76
C GLY A 132 -16.09 -2.60 -10.62
N VAL A 133 -16.72 -3.17 -11.66
CA VAL A 133 -17.60 -2.44 -12.59
C VAL A 133 -18.73 -1.77 -11.80
N GLY A 134 -18.77 -0.43 -11.84
CA GLY A 134 -19.78 0.39 -11.16
C GLY A 134 -19.50 0.76 -9.70
N ARG A 135 -18.39 0.32 -9.10
CA ARG A 135 -18.13 0.55 -7.66
C ARG A 135 -17.00 1.51 -7.29
N VAL A 136 -16.03 1.82 -8.17
CA VAL A 136 -14.84 2.60 -7.70
C VAL A 136 -14.33 3.72 -8.62
N PHE A 137 -14.74 3.81 -9.88
CA PHE A 137 -14.36 4.97 -10.70
C PHE A 137 -15.44 6.05 -10.67
N GLY A 138 -15.26 7.04 -9.79
CA GLY A 138 -16.02 8.31 -9.78
C GLY A 138 -17.24 8.39 -8.87
N GLN A 139 -17.38 7.52 -7.86
CA GLN A 139 -18.43 7.60 -6.84
C GLN A 139 -17.86 8.18 -5.53
N ASP A 140 -18.64 9.05 -4.87
CA ASP A 140 -18.24 9.72 -3.60
C ASP A 140 -18.21 8.78 -2.38
N GLN A 141 -18.61 7.51 -2.54
CA GLN A 141 -18.66 6.52 -1.47
C GLN A 141 -17.54 5.49 -1.63
N ASN A 142 -16.65 5.44 -0.63
CA ASN A 142 -15.66 4.38 -0.48
C ASN A 142 -16.21 3.29 0.44
N SER A 143 -15.89 2.04 0.15
CA SER A 143 -16.13 0.91 1.05
C SER A 143 -14.89 0.04 1.13
N VAL A 144 -14.51 -0.31 2.36
CA VAL A 144 -13.36 -1.15 2.67
C VAL A 144 -13.71 -2.27 3.60
N ILE A 145 -12.97 -3.37 3.48
CA ILE A 145 -12.90 -4.42 4.48
C ILE A 145 -11.47 -4.40 5.04
N ILE A 146 -11.34 -4.33 6.37
CA ILE A 146 -10.08 -4.37 7.07
C ILE A 146 -9.90 -5.77 7.63
N LEU A 147 -8.92 -6.50 7.09
CA LEU A 147 -8.55 -7.85 7.54
C LEU A 147 -7.41 -7.77 8.55
N SER A 148 -7.38 -8.70 9.49
CA SER A 148 -6.33 -8.80 10.51
C SER A 148 -5.53 -10.08 10.36
N GLY A 149 -4.20 -9.95 10.35
CA GLY A 149 -3.25 -11.07 10.38
C GLY A 149 -3.23 -11.80 11.73
N HIS A 150 -3.78 -11.18 12.79
CA HIS A 150 -3.81 -11.71 14.15
C HIS A 150 -5.11 -12.47 14.49
N GLY A 151 -5.94 -12.80 13.49
CA GLY A 151 -7.14 -13.61 13.66
C GLY A 151 -8.36 -12.87 14.22
N ALA A 152 -8.27 -11.55 14.42
CA ALA A 152 -9.42 -10.75 14.78
C ALA A 152 -10.41 -10.63 13.59
N ALA A 153 -11.70 -10.54 13.91
CA ALA A 153 -12.75 -10.51 12.89
C ALA A 153 -12.58 -9.34 11.90
N PRO A 154 -12.91 -9.55 10.60
CA PRO A 154 -12.94 -8.49 9.61
C PRO A 154 -13.83 -7.32 10.05
N GLN A 155 -13.39 -6.10 9.76
CA GLN A 155 -14.16 -4.88 10.00
C GLN A 155 -14.49 -4.20 8.68
N SER A 156 -15.78 -3.98 8.41
CA SER A 156 -16.22 -3.22 7.25
C SER A 156 -16.42 -1.75 7.60
N ALA A 157 -16.05 -0.86 6.69
CA ALA A 157 -16.34 0.57 6.79
C ALA A 157 -16.79 1.10 5.42
N ALA A 158 -17.71 2.05 5.42
CA ALA A 158 -18.18 2.73 4.22
C ALA A 158 -18.57 4.17 4.52
N GLY A 159 -18.42 5.06 3.53
CA GLY A 159 -18.75 6.48 3.67
C GLY A 159 -17.83 7.35 2.83
N SER A 160 -17.61 8.58 3.29
CA SER A 160 -16.61 9.47 2.70
C SER A 160 -15.19 8.92 2.89
N LYS A 161 -14.22 9.49 2.16
CA LYS A 161 -12.78 9.20 2.38
C LYS A 161 -12.36 9.42 3.84
N SER A 162 -12.92 10.44 4.49
CA SER A 162 -12.63 10.75 5.89
C SER A 162 -13.22 9.71 6.84
N ASP A 163 -14.44 9.23 6.59
CA ASP A 163 -15.07 8.20 7.42
C ASP A 163 -14.29 6.88 7.35
N VAL A 164 -13.88 6.50 6.14
CA VAL A 164 -13.07 5.30 5.92
C VAL A 164 -11.68 5.46 6.56
N ALA A 165 -11.04 6.62 6.41
CA ALA A 165 -9.74 6.89 7.04
C ALA A 165 -9.84 6.81 8.57
N ALA A 166 -10.88 7.39 9.18
CA ALA A 166 -11.12 7.30 10.61
C ALA A 166 -11.26 5.83 11.07
N ALA A 167 -12.09 5.03 10.38
CA ALA A 167 -12.26 3.62 10.70
C ALA A 167 -10.96 2.80 10.59
N VAL A 168 -10.09 3.12 9.62
CA VAL A 168 -8.76 2.50 9.49
C VAL A 168 -7.87 2.90 10.67
N ILE A 169 -7.81 4.18 11.03
CA ILE A 169 -7.00 4.67 12.15
C ILE A 169 -7.48 4.10 13.48
N ASP A 170 -8.80 4.03 13.72
CA ASP A 170 -9.38 3.43 14.92
C ASP A 170 -8.99 1.94 15.04
N ARG A 171 -9.00 1.23 13.91
CA ARG A 171 -8.58 -0.17 13.91
C ARG A 171 -7.08 -0.31 14.22
N ILE A 172 -6.24 0.52 13.60
CA ILE A 172 -4.80 0.56 13.88
C ILE A 172 -4.54 0.86 15.35
N SER A 173 -5.23 1.85 15.93
CA SER A 173 -5.11 2.23 17.34
C SER A 173 -5.47 1.08 18.28
N THR A 174 -6.53 0.34 17.95
CA THR A 174 -6.94 -0.85 18.70
C THR A 174 -5.87 -1.94 18.67
N GLU A 175 -5.25 -2.22 17.52
CA GLU A 175 -4.15 -3.20 17.42
C GLU A 175 -2.89 -2.71 18.13
N LEU A 176 -2.55 -1.42 17.98
CA LEU A 176 -1.36 -0.83 18.58
C LEU A 176 -1.41 -0.93 20.11
N SER A 177 -2.57 -0.65 20.69
CA SER A 177 -2.79 -0.75 22.14
C SER A 177 -2.62 -2.18 22.69
N ARG A 178 -2.80 -3.22 21.85
CA ARG A 178 -2.58 -4.61 22.25
C ARG A 178 -1.10 -4.97 22.29
N VAL A 179 -0.34 -4.50 21.31
CA VAL A 179 1.11 -4.80 21.21
C VAL A 179 1.96 -3.84 22.04
N ARG A 180 1.42 -2.67 22.40
CA ARG A 180 2.05 -1.63 23.21
C ARG A 180 1.03 -1.00 24.16
N PRO A 181 0.75 -1.64 25.31
CA PRO A 181 -0.14 -1.08 26.32
C PRO A 181 0.38 0.27 26.81
N ALA A 182 -0.50 1.24 27.02
CA ALA A 182 -0.12 2.49 27.68
C ALA A 182 0.42 2.18 29.08
N THR A 183 1.62 2.68 29.38
CA THR A 183 2.25 2.62 30.70
C THR A 183 1.60 3.58 31.67
#